data_AF-A0A809SXE3-F1
#
_entry.id   AF-A0A809SXE3-F1
#
_cell.length_a   1.000
_cell.length_b   1.000
_cell.length_c   1.000
_cell.angle_alpha   90.00
_cell.angle_beta   90.00
_cell.angle_gamma   90.00
#
_symmetry.space_group_name_H-M   'P 1'
#
loop_
_entity.id
_entity.type
_entity.pdbx_description
1 polymer ?
#
loop_
_entity_poly.entity_id
_entity_poly.type
_entity_poly.pdbx_seq_one_letter_code
_entity_poly.pdbx_strand_id
1 'polypeptide(L)'
;MQALIHGDKAIIAAHEKAVAAAVQEAEKLAQARTTHAGKTITQNTGNLVVASFRHETSRALDPELHTHAFVMNMTQRGDGQWRALKNDELMRAKMHLGDVYKQELALELTKAGYELRYNNKITPLIWRTLRMNKSGDSRGVLLR
;
A
#
# COMPACT_ATOMS: atom_id res chain seq x y z
N MET A 1 0.12 -12.92 8.96
CA MET A 1 -0.38 -14.27 9.23
C MET A 1 -1.90 -14.41 9.41
N GLN A 2 -2.64 -13.47 10.02
CA GLN A 2 -4.08 -13.67 10.31
C GLN A 2 -4.99 -13.76 9.07
N ALA A 3 -4.71 -13.00 8.00
CA ALA A 3 -5.46 -13.06 6.75
C ALA A 3 -5.46 -14.47 6.12
N LEU A 4 -4.32 -15.15 6.20
CA LEU A 4 -4.02 -16.34 5.41
C LEU A 4 -4.23 -17.64 6.18
N ILE A 5 -4.02 -17.62 7.49
CA ILE A 5 -4.25 -18.79 8.36
C ILE A 5 -5.75 -19.01 8.63
N HIS A 6 -6.57 -17.96 8.58
CA HIS A 6 -8.02 -18.04 8.85
C HIS A 6 -8.90 -17.68 7.65
N GLY A 7 -8.32 -17.38 6.47
CA GLY A 7 -9.07 -17.03 5.26
C GLY A 7 -9.91 -15.75 5.40
N ASP A 8 -9.45 -14.80 6.20
CA ASP A 8 -10.23 -13.62 6.57
C ASP A 8 -10.25 -12.59 5.44
N LYS A 9 -11.31 -12.67 4.61
CA LYS A 9 -11.52 -11.81 3.44
C LYS A 9 -11.59 -10.32 3.80
N ALA A 10 -11.94 -9.96 5.03
CA ALA A 10 -11.98 -8.56 5.45
C ALA A 10 -10.57 -7.95 5.50
N ILE A 11 -9.57 -8.73 5.93
CA ILE A 11 -8.18 -8.27 5.97
C ILE A 11 -7.62 -8.12 4.55
N ILE A 12 -7.98 -9.03 3.64
CA ILE A 12 -7.58 -8.93 2.22
C ILE A 12 -8.18 -7.67 1.59
N ALA A 13 -9.47 -7.41 1.79
CA ALA A 13 -10.12 -6.21 1.29
C ALA A 13 -9.52 -4.93 1.88
N ALA A 14 -9.20 -4.91 3.18
CA ALA A 14 -8.52 -3.78 3.82
C ALA A 14 -7.12 -3.54 3.22
N HIS A 15 -6.37 -4.61 2.94
CA HIS A 15 -5.07 -4.53 2.27
C HIS A 15 -5.18 -3.96 0.86
N GLU A 16 -6.12 -4.44 0.04
CA GLU A 16 -6.33 -3.95 -1.33
C GLU A 16 -6.68 -2.45 -1.34
N LYS A 17 -7.54 -1.99 -0.44
CA LYS A 17 -7.88 -0.56 -0.30
C LYS A 17 -6.68 0.27 0.10
N ALA A 18 -5.88 -0.22 1.06
CA ALA A 18 -4.67 0.47 1.48
C ALA A 18 -3.63 0.58 0.35
N VAL A 19 -3.47 -0.47 -0.46
CA VAL A 19 -2.62 -0.43 -1.66
C VAL A 19 -3.16 0.59 -2.66
N ALA A 20 -4.46 0.59 -2.93
CA ALA A 20 -5.08 1.54 -3.86
C ALA A 20 -4.89 3.00 -3.41
N ALA A 21 -5.08 3.30 -2.12
CA ALA A 21 -4.86 4.64 -1.58
C ALA A 21 -3.39 5.09 -1.72
N ALA A 22 -2.43 4.21 -1.44
CA ALA A 22 -1.02 4.51 -1.64
C ALA A 22 -0.67 4.74 -3.12
N VAL A 23 -1.27 3.98 -4.04
CA VAL A 23 -1.09 4.17 -5.49
C VAL A 23 -1.70 5.50 -5.96
N GLN A 24 -2.87 5.88 -5.45
CA GLN A 24 -3.49 7.18 -5.75
C GLN A 24 -2.64 8.35 -5.24
N GLU A 25 -2.02 8.21 -4.06
CA GLU A 25 -1.11 9.24 -3.57
C GLU A 25 0.17 9.30 -4.42
N ALA A 26 0.70 8.15 -4.84
CA ALA A 26 1.85 8.07 -5.74
C ALA A 26 1.55 8.74 -7.11
N GLU A 27 0.32 8.61 -7.62
CA GLU A 27 -0.11 9.19 -8.88
C GLU A 27 -0.02 10.73 -8.89
N LYS A 28 -0.28 11.38 -7.75
CA LYS A 28 -0.13 12.84 -7.59
C LYS A 28 1.32 13.31 -7.75
N LEU A 29 2.28 12.41 -7.56
CA LEU A 29 3.72 12.68 -7.69
C LEU A 29 4.26 12.37 -9.09
N ALA A 30 3.41 11.90 -10.01
CA ALA A 30 3.81 11.56 -11.36
C ALA A 30 4.25 12.82 -12.14
N GLN A 31 5.43 12.74 -12.74
CA GLN A 31 6.03 13.83 -13.49
C GLN A 31 6.60 13.34 -14.83
N ALA A 32 6.70 14.26 -15.78
CA ALA A 32 7.42 14.05 -17.04
C ALA A 32 8.26 15.29 -17.38
N ARG A 33 9.27 15.09 -18.24
CA ARG A 33 10.06 16.18 -18.82
C ARG A 33 9.47 16.61 -20.16
N THR A 34 9.52 17.90 -20.42
CA THR A 34 9.19 18.50 -21.71
C THR A 34 10.30 19.46 -22.10
N THR A 35 10.83 19.31 -23.32
CA THR A 35 11.83 20.24 -23.85
C THR A 35 11.18 21.08 -24.93
N HIS A 36 11.25 22.40 -24.78
CA HIS A 36 10.75 23.36 -25.75
C HIS A 36 11.83 24.43 -25.98
N ALA A 37 12.20 24.64 -27.25
CA ALA A 37 13.25 25.59 -27.64
C ALA A 37 14.56 25.48 -26.82
N GLY A 38 15.03 24.25 -26.59
CA GLY A 38 16.25 23.96 -25.83
C GLY A 38 16.12 24.06 -24.30
N LYS A 39 14.97 24.49 -23.76
CA LYS A 39 14.71 24.52 -22.31
C LYS A 39 13.91 23.30 -21.89
N THR A 40 14.43 22.55 -20.92
CA THR A 40 13.75 21.39 -20.33
C THR A 40 13.02 21.80 -19.06
N ILE A 41 11.71 21.60 -19.03
CA ILE A 41 10.85 21.82 -17.87
C ILE A 41 10.30 20.49 -17.35
N THR A 42 10.06 20.43 -16.04
CA THR A 42 9.34 19.32 -15.40
C THR A 42 7.88 19.74 -15.25
N GLN A 43 6.96 18.84 -15.58
CA GLN A 43 5.54 19.05 -15.36
C GLN A 43 4.96 17.87 -14.58
N ASN A 44 3.99 18.16 -13.71
CA ASN A 44 3.18 17.14 -13.08
C ASN A 44 2.18 16.59 -14.11
N THR A 45 2.16 15.28 -14.27
CA THR A 45 1.24 14.60 -15.21
C THR A 45 0.02 14.05 -14.49
N GLY A 46 0.14 13.72 -13.21
CA GLY A 46 -0.98 13.26 -12.39
C GLY A 46 -1.63 11.97 -12.88
N ASN A 47 -0.91 11.14 -13.64
CA ASN A 47 -1.38 9.84 -14.10
C ASN A 47 -0.25 8.80 -14.11
N LEU A 48 -0.57 7.59 -13.69
CA LEU A 48 0.32 6.43 -13.75
C LEU A 48 -0.36 5.23 -14.41
N VAL A 49 0.44 4.35 -15.00
CA VAL A 49 -0.02 3.00 -15.37
C VAL A 49 0.59 2.02 -14.38
N VAL A 50 -0.26 1.35 -13.61
CA VAL A 50 0.17 0.45 -12.52
C VAL A 50 -0.50 -0.91 -12.66
N ALA A 51 0.30 -1.98 -12.60
CA ALA A 51 -0.18 -3.35 -12.52
C ALA A 51 0.05 -3.89 -11.10
N SER A 52 -1.00 -4.35 -10.43
CA SER A 52 -0.95 -4.82 -9.04
C SER A 52 -1.05 -6.34 -8.96
N PHE A 53 -0.07 -6.98 -8.34
CA PHE A 53 -0.02 -8.43 -8.16
C PHE A 53 0.02 -8.77 -6.67
N ARG A 54 -1.08 -9.32 -6.14
CA ARG A 54 -1.16 -9.77 -4.75
C ARG A 54 -0.57 -11.15 -4.60
N HIS A 55 0.26 -11.34 -3.59
CA HIS A 55 0.82 -12.61 -3.16
C HIS A 55 0.48 -12.89 -1.69
N GLU A 56 0.48 -14.16 -1.36
CA GLU A 56 0.00 -14.69 -0.07
C GLU A 56 1.08 -15.47 0.68
N THR A 57 2.26 -15.68 0.09
CA THR A 57 3.33 -16.48 0.68
C THR A 57 4.66 -15.75 0.55
N SER A 58 5.45 -15.76 1.62
CA SER A 58 6.84 -15.29 1.59
C SER A 58 7.73 -16.25 0.80
N ARG A 59 8.97 -15.84 0.52
CA ARG A 59 9.98 -16.73 -0.08
C ARG A 59 10.33 -17.94 0.79
N ALA A 60 10.10 -17.84 2.10
CA ALA A 60 10.28 -18.92 3.06
C ALA A 60 8.99 -19.73 3.30
N LEU A 61 7.94 -19.52 2.48
CA LEU A 61 6.60 -20.11 2.61
C LEU A 61 5.83 -19.67 3.87
N ASP A 62 6.29 -18.63 4.56
CA ASP A 62 5.55 -18.04 5.67
C ASP A 62 4.35 -17.22 5.17
N PRO A 63 3.22 -17.19 5.90
CA PRO A 63 2.05 -16.40 5.49
C PRO A 63 2.31 -14.89 5.51
N GLU A 64 2.61 -14.33 4.34
CA GLU A 64 2.96 -12.92 4.09
C GLU A 64 2.08 -12.33 2.99
N LEU A 65 1.03 -11.61 3.41
CA LEU A 65 0.14 -10.88 2.49
C LEU A 65 0.85 -9.60 2.01
N HIS A 66 1.17 -9.55 0.72
CA HIS A 66 1.81 -8.39 0.10
C HIS A 66 1.33 -8.19 -1.34
N THR A 67 1.45 -6.96 -1.83
CA THR A 67 1.11 -6.63 -3.22
C THR A 67 2.28 -5.93 -3.90
N HIS A 68 2.67 -6.41 -5.08
CA HIS A 68 3.58 -5.73 -5.98
C HIS A 68 2.78 -4.78 -6.87
N ALA A 69 2.82 -3.48 -6.57
CA ALA A 69 2.33 -2.43 -7.46
C ALA A 69 3.44 -2.03 -8.44
N PHE A 70 3.44 -2.63 -9.62
CA PHE A 70 4.42 -2.36 -10.66
C PHE A 70 4.04 -1.11 -11.46
N VAL A 71 4.73 0.00 -11.17
CA VAL A 71 4.57 1.27 -11.88
C VAL A 71 5.34 1.21 -13.19
N MET A 72 4.62 1.29 -14.30
CA MET A 72 5.23 1.34 -15.63
C MET A 72 6.01 2.64 -15.81
N ASN A 73 7.13 2.60 -16.54
CA ASN A 73 7.92 3.78 -16.89
C ASN A 73 7.24 4.61 -18.01
N MET A 74 5.99 4.99 -17.80
CA MET A 74 5.21 5.80 -18.72
C MET A 74 4.18 6.66 -17.99
N THR A 75 3.98 7.87 -18.49
CA THR A 75 2.92 8.78 -18.07
C THR A 75 2.53 9.65 -19.26
N GLN A 76 1.26 10.04 -19.33
CA GLN A 76 0.73 10.88 -20.39
C GLN A 76 0.83 12.35 -19.98
N ARG A 77 1.40 13.16 -20.86
CA ARG A 77 1.52 14.60 -20.68
C ARG A 77 0.22 15.32 -21.06
N GLY A 78 0.07 16.59 -20.66
CA GLY A 78 -1.09 17.41 -21.03
C GLY A 78 -1.28 17.62 -22.54
N ASP A 79 -0.24 17.38 -23.35
CA ASP A 79 -0.30 17.39 -24.83
C ASP A 79 -0.72 16.02 -25.41
N GLY A 80 -1.13 15.07 -24.58
CA GLY A 80 -1.54 13.71 -24.97
C GLY A 80 -0.38 12.75 -25.27
N GLN A 81 0.87 13.22 -25.25
CA GLN A 81 2.04 12.40 -25.57
C GLN A 81 2.47 11.55 -24.37
N TRP A 82 2.73 10.27 -24.63
CA TRP A 82 3.34 9.36 -23.65
C TRP A 82 4.85 9.59 -23.55
N ARG A 83 5.36 9.70 -22.34
CA ARG A 83 6.79 9.88 -22.05
C ARG A 83 7.21 9.03 -20.85
N ALA A 84 8.52 8.84 -20.72
CA ALA A 84 9.10 8.20 -19.55
C ALA A 84 8.75 9.00 -18.29
N LEU A 85 8.50 8.26 -17.20
CA LEU A 85 8.19 8.81 -15.90
C LEU A 85 9.45 9.40 -15.28
N LYS A 86 9.37 10.66 -14.83
CA LYS A 86 10.37 11.25 -13.94
C LYS A 86 10.04 10.83 -12.51
N ASN A 87 10.76 9.84 -12.00
CA ASN A 87 10.42 9.15 -10.74
C ASN A 87 11.06 9.75 -9.47
N ASP A 88 11.78 10.88 -9.55
CA ASP A 88 12.51 11.43 -8.40
C ASP A 88 11.61 11.67 -7.17
N GLU A 89 10.41 12.23 -7.38
CA GLU A 89 9.46 12.52 -6.30
C GLU A 89 8.88 11.24 -5.69
N LEU A 90 8.60 10.23 -6.52
CA LEU A 90 8.18 8.91 -6.05
C LEU A 90 9.24 8.26 -5.16
N MET A 91 10.52 8.36 -5.56
CA MET A 91 11.62 7.80 -4.78
C MET A 91 11.80 8.55 -3.44
N ARG A 92 11.66 9.88 -3.44
CA ARG A 92 11.70 10.69 -2.22
C ARG A 92 10.52 10.40 -1.30
N ALA A 93 9.33 10.16 -1.85
CA ALA A 93 8.11 9.92 -1.09
C ALA A 93 7.94 8.48 -0.58
N LYS A 94 8.91 7.58 -0.76
CA LYS A 94 8.81 6.17 -0.37
C LYS A 94 8.30 5.96 1.07
N MET A 95 8.83 6.71 2.03
CA MET A 95 8.39 6.60 3.43
C MET A 95 6.96 7.11 3.61
N HIS A 96 6.64 8.27 3.01
CA HIS A 96 5.32 8.86 3.04
C HIS A 96 4.24 7.92 2.46
N LEU A 97 4.49 7.33 1.29
CA LEU A 97 3.59 6.36 0.67
C LEU A 97 3.41 5.10 1.55
N GLY A 98 4.48 4.67 2.22
CA GLY A 98 4.42 3.60 3.21
C GLY A 98 3.54 3.95 4.41
N ASP A 99 3.54 5.20 4.85
CA ASP A 99 2.70 5.67 5.96
C ASP A 99 1.24 5.85 5.54
N VAL A 100 0.98 6.32 4.31
CA VAL A 100 -0.37 6.35 3.71
C VAL A 100 -0.96 4.94 3.70
N TYR A 101 -0.20 3.95 3.23
CA TYR A 101 -0.62 2.55 3.26
C TYR A 101 -0.96 2.08 4.69
N LYS A 102 -0.08 2.33 5.68
CA LYS A 102 -0.31 1.90 7.07
C LYS A 102 -1.55 2.56 7.68
N GLN A 103 -1.74 3.85 7.43
CA GLN A 103 -2.88 4.62 7.95
C GLN A 103 -4.19 4.11 7.36
N GLU A 104 -4.24 3.91 6.04
CA GLU A 104 -5.42 3.38 5.37
C GLU A 104 -5.74 1.95 5.82
N LEU A 105 -4.71 1.11 5.96
CA LEU A 105 -4.88 -0.25 6.47
C LEU A 105 -5.44 -0.25 7.90
N ALA A 106 -4.90 0.59 8.80
CA ALA A 106 -5.41 0.72 10.16
C ALA A 106 -6.87 1.18 10.18
N LEU A 107 -7.20 2.16 9.34
CA LEU A 107 -8.53 2.72 9.25
C LEU A 107 -9.54 1.67 8.75
N GLU A 108 -9.22 0.93 7.69
CA GLU A 108 -10.09 -0.11 7.14
C GLU A 108 -10.24 -1.31 8.08
N LEU A 109 -9.18 -1.71 8.79
CA LEU A 109 -9.28 -2.73 9.83
C LEU A 109 -10.12 -2.26 11.03
N THR A 110 -9.98 -1.01 11.44
CA THR A 110 -10.82 -0.45 12.52
C THR A 110 -12.29 -0.45 12.12
N LYS A 111 -12.61 -0.06 10.87
CA LYS A 111 -13.98 -0.12 10.32
C LYS A 111 -14.53 -1.55 10.27
N ALA A 112 -13.68 -2.54 10.02
CA ALA A 112 -14.04 -3.95 10.04
C ALA A 112 -14.17 -4.54 11.46
N GLY A 113 -13.91 -3.74 12.51
CA GLY A 113 -14.11 -4.13 13.91
C GLY A 113 -12.89 -4.80 14.56
N TYR A 114 -11.69 -4.66 13.97
CA TYR A 114 -10.46 -5.13 14.61
C TYR A 114 -9.94 -4.10 15.62
N GLU A 115 -9.46 -4.58 16.76
CA GLU A 115 -8.66 -3.77 17.67
C GLU A 115 -7.21 -3.72 17.18
N LEU A 116 -6.64 -2.51 17.16
CA LEU A 116 -5.26 -2.28 16.75
C LEU A 116 -4.43 -1.88 17.95
N ARG A 117 -3.21 -2.41 18.03
CA ARG A 117 -2.19 -1.95 18.97
C ARG A 117 -1.12 -1.20 18.20
N TYR A 118 -0.80 0.01 18.62
CA TYR A 118 0.29 0.78 18.04
C TYR A 118 1.56 0.54 18.86
N ASN A 119 2.67 0.23 18.19
CA ASN A 119 4.00 0.37 18.81
C ASN A 119 4.49 1.82 18.61
N ASN A 120 5.47 2.28 19.39
CA ASN A 120 6.11 3.61 19.39
C ASN A 120 6.58 4.13 18.00
N LYS A 121 6.44 3.34 16.93
CA LYS A 121 6.79 3.69 15.53
C LYS A 121 5.58 3.87 14.59
N ILE A 122 4.36 4.05 15.12
CA ILE A 122 3.14 4.32 14.32
C ILE A 122 2.80 3.18 13.33
N THR A 123 3.34 1.97 13.55
CA THR A 123 2.94 0.78 12.79
C THR A 123 1.79 0.09 13.52
N PRO A 124 0.61 -0.07 12.90
CA PRO A 124 -0.47 -0.83 13.49
C PRO A 124 -0.09 -2.31 13.56
N LEU A 125 -0.05 -2.87 14.76
CA LEU A 125 -0.04 -4.31 15.00
C LEU A 125 -1.50 -4.75 15.15
N ILE A 126 -1.94 -5.71 14.33
CA ILE A 126 -3.28 -6.29 14.46
C ILE A 126 -3.30 -7.14 15.74
N TRP A 127 -4.17 -6.79 16.69
CA TRP A 127 -4.40 -7.58 17.90
C TRP A 127 -5.87 -8.00 17.94
N ARG A 128 -6.17 -9.28 17.68
CA ARG A 128 -7.52 -9.78 17.93
C ARG A 128 -7.64 -10.25 19.38
N THR A 129 -8.42 -9.54 20.18
CA THR A 129 -9.17 -10.20 21.26
C THR A 129 -10.24 -11.04 20.56
N LEU A 130 -10.10 -12.37 20.55
CA LEU A 130 -11.23 -13.23 20.18
C LEU A 130 -12.41 -12.80 21.04
N ARG A 131 -13.58 -12.51 20.44
CA ARG A 131 -14.83 -12.51 21.20
C ARG A 131 -14.86 -13.84 21.96
N MET A 132 -14.82 -13.74 23.29
CA MET A 132 -14.86 -14.85 24.22
C MET A 132 -16.06 -15.75 23.86
N ASN A 133 -15.80 -16.94 23.34
CA ASN A 133 -16.68 -18.07 23.65
C ASN A 133 -16.23 -18.62 25.00
N LYS A 134 -17.19 -19.02 25.84
CA LYS A 134 -17.07 -19.39 27.26
C LYS A 134 -16.19 -20.63 27.53
N SER A 135 -14.94 -20.68 27.07
CA SER A 135 -14.06 -21.84 27.28
C SER A 135 -12.59 -21.52 27.54
N GLY A 136 -12.20 -20.26 27.77
CA GLY A 136 -11.05 -19.93 28.63
C GLY A 136 -9.67 -20.49 28.27
N ASP A 137 -9.32 -20.67 26.99
CA ASP A 137 -7.93 -20.94 26.60
C ASP A 137 -7.41 -19.83 25.67
N SER A 138 -6.43 -19.06 26.16
CA SER A 138 -5.84 -17.91 25.47
C SER A 138 -4.43 -18.25 25.01
N ARG A 139 -4.21 -18.39 23.70
CA ARG A 139 -2.88 -18.33 23.09
C ARG A 139 -2.80 -17.10 22.19
N GLY A 140 -2.12 -16.06 22.67
CA GLY A 140 -1.78 -14.89 21.87
C GLY A 140 -0.61 -15.20 20.93
N VAL A 141 -0.74 -14.83 19.66
CA VAL A 141 0.34 -14.95 18.67
C VAL A 141 0.85 -13.55 18.33
N LEU A 142 2.14 -13.33 18.59
CA LEU A 142 2.88 -12.14 18.21
C LEU A 142 3.25 -12.25 16.72
N LEU A 143 2.89 -11.26 15.91
CA LEU A 143 3.32 -11.18 14.52
C LEU A 143 4.57 -10.29 14.43
N ARG A 144 5.68 -10.86 13.95
CA ARG A 144 6.87 -10.11 13.51
C ARG A 144 6.82 -9.93 12.00
#